data_AF-A0A8K0RJ50-F1
#
_entry.id   AF-A0A8K0RJ50-F1
#
_cell.length_a   1.000
_cell.length_b   1.000
_cell.length_c   1.000
_cell.angle_alpha   90.00
_cell.angle_beta   90.00
_cell.angle_gamma   90.00
#
_symmetry.space_group_name_H-M   'P 1'
#
loop_
_entity.id
_entity.type
_entity.pdbx_description
1 polymer ?
#
loop_
_entity_poly.entity_id
_entity_poly.type
_entity_poly.pdbx_seq_one_letter_code
_entity_poly.pdbx_strand_id
1 'polypeptide(L)'
;MQDSGTNTTTIPSAPGLDKRHGAEADEEKRDNSSAKHVEANTGSGEKHQEADAKSTSSHDKTAVVHDVAVDGRASTSDEKAGDKPAEEDDDDESKYLSGFKLAILSLGLCLTTFVIALDNTIIATAIPKITSVFNSLEDVGWYGSSYLLTTTSLQPSFGKVYTYFDVKYTYLSALVIFEVGSIICAAATSSPMFIIGRAVAGAGAAALYSGGMTIIGFSVPLRKRAIYIAALSSMFGIASVVGPILGGAFTDRLSWRWCFWINLPFGAVSLAVVFFFFTNPERQYSHLPVKERLKHIDMAGAVFLICAIVSLLLALQWGGFTYEWSNSKVWGTLLGFFLMIAVFIFIQIKQGDRATIPIRVFKQQTVLVSCVFSALLSMALYTHIFYLPFYFQAIKGTTAEESGIRTIAYLVSITLSSIVIGGSITVVGWYAPFMWFGSAVFAIGAGMLYTLKVGSPAGQWIGYQVLAGVGAGAGVQIPFVAVQVVTSQKDMPTANACVMFFNSLGGALSISIAQNIFVNTLGKEIPKYAPGFDARIIANAGATNLRNVVPAELLPGVLEGYNRSIVTAFILAIATSAIAFFVSLGMEQKSVKGKKIELGGAA
;
A
#
# COMPACT_ATOMS: atom_id res chain seq x y z
N MET A 1 31.83 -18.88 57.73
CA MET A 1 33.11 -19.40 58.27
C MET A 1 33.96 -19.82 57.08
N GLN A 2 35.08 -19.11 56.85
CA GLN A 2 36.41 -19.54 56.35
C GLN A 2 36.53 -20.56 55.20
N ASP A 3 37.46 -20.50 54.24
CA ASP A 3 38.43 -19.49 53.81
C ASP A 3 39.04 -19.93 52.44
N SER A 4 39.52 -18.94 51.70
CA SER A 4 40.47 -18.87 50.57
C SER A 4 41.34 -20.06 50.07
N GLY A 5 41.71 -19.99 48.78
CA GLY A 5 42.79 -20.78 48.17
C GLY A 5 43.01 -20.57 46.66
N THR A 6 43.81 -19.56 46.30
CA THR A 6 44.28 -19.13 44.96
C THR A 6 45.16 -20.14 44.21
N ASN A 7 45.15 -20.10 42.86
CA ASN A 7 46.35 -20.38 42.08
C ASN A 7 46.44 -19.52 40.81
N THR A 8 47.57 -18.83 40.71
CA THR A 8 48.00 -17.85 39.71
C THR A 8 48.81 -18.55 38.61
N THR A 9 48.72 -18.12 37.36
CA THR A 9 49.82 -18.32 36.40
C THR A 9 49.98 -17.07 35.53
N THR A 10 51.24 -16.66 35.44
CA THR A 10 51.80 -15.40 34.99
C THR A 10 51.96 -15.27 33.47
N ILE A 11 52.05 -13.99 33.06
CA ILE A 11 52.24 -13.36 31.75
C ILE A 11 53.60 -13.72 31.11
N PRO A 12 53.87 -13.35 29.84
CA PRO A 12 54.61 -12.09 29.65
C PRO A 12 54.17 -11.21 28.46
N SER A 13 54.49 -9.93 28.62
CA SER A 13 54.12 -8.77 27.83
C SER A 13 55.18 -8.38 26.79
N ALA A 14 54.71 -7.89 25.63
CA ALA A 14 55.25 -6.79 24.79
C ALA A 14 56.67 -6.97 24.14
N PRO A 15 57.03 -6.27 23.03
CA PRO A 15 57.05 -4.79 22.95
C PRO A 15 56.55 -4.17 21.62
N GLY A 16 56.23 -2.89 21.68
CA GLY A 16 55.93 -2.06 20.51
C GLY A 16 57.18 -1.55 19.78
N LEU A 17 56.96 -0.91 18.63
CA LEU A 17 57.91 0.01 17.99
C LEU A 17 57.15 1.07 17.17
N ASP A 18 57.63 2.29 17.33
CA ASP A 18 57.11 3.59 16.90
C ASP A 18 57.78 4.03 15.58
N LYS A 19 57.06 4.81 14.77
CA LYS A 19 57.50 5.79 13.73
C LYS A 19 58.59 5.41 12.70
N ARG A 20 58.33 5.72 11.42
CA ARG A 20 58.95 6.86 10.67
C ARG A 20 58.64 6.84 9.16
N HIS A 21 58.35 8.05 8.65
CA HIS A 21 58.73 8.65 7.36
C HIS A 21 58.19 8.11 6.02
N GLY A 22 57.81 9.04 5.15
CA GLY A 22 57.84 8.86 3.70
C GLY A 22 56.76 9.62 2.94
N ALA A 23 57.05 10.86 2.57
CA ALA A 23 56.29 11.63 1.57
C ALA A 23 56.70 11.19 0.16
N GLU A 24 55.75 11.12 -0.77
CA GLU A 24 55.92 11.16 -2.24
C GLU A 24 54.51 11.52 -2.79
N ALA A 25 54.23 12.75 -3.21
CA ALA A 25 54.65 13.41 -4.46
C ALA A 25 54.08 12.70 -5.71
N ASP A 26 52.86 13.06 -6.11
CA ASP A 26 52.37 12.87 -7.48
C ASP A 26 52.33 14.24 -8.18
N GLU A 27 53.38 14.49 -8.95
CA GLU A 27 53.48 15.52 -9.96
C GLU A 27 53.86 14.81 -11.27
N GLU A 28 52.94 14.64 -12.22
CA GLU A 28 53.29 14.97 -13.61
C GLU A 28 52.08 15.23 -14.50
N LYS A 29 52.18 16.40 -15.15
CA LYS A 29 51.46 16.89 -16.31
C LYS A 29 51.75 16.05 -17.56
N ARG A 30 50.84 16.13 -18.54
CA ARG A 30 51.14 16.56 -19.93
C ARG A 30 49.81 16.77 -20.65
N ASP A 31 49.53 18.01 -21.03
CA ASP A 31 49.69 18.58 -22.39
C ASP A 31 48.58 18.07 -23.34
N ASN A 32 47.90 18.90 -24.15
CA ASN A 32 48.38 20.10 -24.80
C ASN A 32 47.20 20.99 -25.25
N SER A 33 47.42 22.29 -25.21
CA SER A 33 46.68 23.33 -25.91
C SER A 33 47.04 23.31 -27.40
N SER A 34 46.14 23.71 -28.30
CA SER A 34 46.37 24.85 -29.23
C SER A 34 45.32 25.00 -30.35
N ALA A 35 44.87 26.26 -30.47
CA ALA A 35 44.72 27.06 -31.70
C ALA A 35 43.53 26.86 -32.67
N LYS A 36 42.62 27.85 -32.59
CA LYS A 36 42.20 28.84 -33.62
C LYS A 36 42.14 28.44 -35.12
N HIS A 37 40.97 28.66 -35.72
CA HIS A 37 40.71 29.57 -36.87
C HIS A 37 39.18 29.79 -36.98
N VAL A 38 38.65 31.02 -36.87
CA VAL A 38 38.37 32.00 -37.96
C VAL A 38 37.43 31.40 -39.03
N GLU A 39 36.18 31.86 -39.12
CA GLU A 39 35.77 32.93 -40.04
C GLU A 39 34.29 33.33 -39.83
N ALA A 40 34.04 34.63 -39.95
CA ALA A 40 32.74 35.26 -40.01
C ALA A 40 32.19 35.15 -41.45
N ASN A 41 30.87 35.22 -41.65
CA ASN A 41 30.20 36.49 -41.92
C ASN A 41 28.82 36.31 -42.60
N THR A 42 27.90 37.16 -42.14
CA THR A 42 26.84 37.88 -42.88
C THR A 42 25.65 37.18 -43.54
N GLY A 43 24.48 37.75 -43.21
CA GLY A 43 23.36 37.94 -44.13
C GLY A 43 21.99 37.83 -43.45
N SER A 44 21.67 38.65 -42.44
CA SER A 44 20.67 39.76 -42.53
C SER A 44 19.37 39.37 -43.25
N GLY A 45 18.22 39.27 -42.56
CA GLY A 45 17.39 40.42 -42.14
C GLY A 45 16.45 40.80 -43.31
N GLU A 46 15.16 41.05 -43.20
CA GLU A 46 14.29 41.46 -42.09
C GLU A 46 12.82 41.42 -42.59
N LYS A 47 11.90 41.26 -41.63
CA LYS A 47 10.64 42.02 -41.44
C LYS A 47 9.34 41.78 -42.24
N HIS A 48 8.32 41.64 -41.37
CA HIS A 48 7.00 42.28 -41.31
C HIS A 48 5.76 41.67 -42.02
N GLN A 49 4.93 41.03 -41.19
CA GLN A 49 3.69 41.55 -40.58
C GLN A 49 2.42 41.75 -41.46
N GLU A 50 1.31 41.29 -40.86
CA GLU A 50 -0.09 41.78 -40.91
C GLU A 50 -1.14 41.16 -41.87
N ALA A 51 -2.01 40.36 -41.26
CA ALA A 51 -3.47 40.47 -41.12
C ALA A 51 -4.44 40.73 -42.30
N ASP A 52 -5.52 39.92 -42.24
CA ASP A 52 -6.94 40.21 -42.49
C ASP A 52 -7.58 40.22 -43.90
N ALA A 53 -8.52 39.28 -44.04
CA ALA A 53 -9.94 39.43 -44.40
C ALA A 53 -10.42 39.82 -45.82
N LYS A 54 -11.24 38.88 -46.36
CA LYS A 54 -12.55 39.02 -47.05
C LYS A 54 -12.67 39.54 -48.50
N SER A 55 -13.36 38.69 -49.28
CA SER A 55 -14.29 38.98 -50.40
C SER A 55 -13.66 39.52 -51.70
N THR A 56 -14.13 39.28 -52.93
CA THR A 56 -15.39 38.74 -53.49
C THR A 56 -15.17 38.53 -55.00
N SER A 57 -15.88 37.54 -55.59
CA SER A 57 -16.35 37.48 -57.01
C SER A 57 -15.27 37.40 -58.11
N SER A 58 -15.46 36.84 -59.31
CA SER A 58 -16.54 36.09 -59.98
C SER A 58 -15.95 35.57 -61.32
N HIS A 59 -16.73 34.70 -62.00
CA HIS A 59 -16.66 34.30 -63.41
C HIS A 59 -15.59 33.27 -63.79
N ASP A 60 -15.86 32.28 -64.65
CA ASP A 60 -17.05 31.78 -65.35
C ASP A 60 -16.53 30.58 -66.16
N LYS A 61 -17.33 29.50 -66.29
CA LYS A 61 -17.56 28.74 -67.53
C LYS A 61 -18.15 27.33 -67.27
N THR A 62 -19.44 27.21 -67.65
CA THR A 62 -20.06 26.21 -68.57
C THR A 62 -19.81 24.70 -68.30
N ALA A 63 -20.76 23.76 -68.41
CA ALA A 63 -22.20 23.74 -68.71
C ALA A 63 -22.68 22.26 -68.72
N VAL A 64 -23.99 22.08 -68.98
CA VAL A 64 -24.76 20.87 -69.39
C VAL A 64 -25.51 20.20 -68.21
N VAL A 65 -26.75 20.61 -67.86
CA VAL A 65 -28.08 20.54 -68.51
C VAL A 65 -28.75 19.15 -68.39
N HIS A 66 -29.81 19.04 -67.55
CA HIS A 66 -31.21 18.97 -68.03
C HIS A 66 -32.23 19.11 -66.88
N ASP A 67 -33.13 20.09 -67.04
CA ASP A 67 -34.34 20.36 -66.27
C ASP A 67 -35.47 19.37 -66.57
N VAL A 68 -36.32 19.12 -65.56
CA VAL A 68 -37.79 19.10 -65.69
C VAL A 68 -38.40 19.79 -64.46
N ALA A 69 -39.10 20.90 -64.69
CA ALA A 69 -39.91 21.68 -63.73
C ALA A 69 -41.31 21.02 -63.54
N VAL A 70 -42.18 21.31 -62.55
CA VAL A 70 -42.78 22.60 -62.16
C VAL A 70 -43.62 22.44 -60.87
N ASP A 71 -43.62 23.51 -60.05
CA ASP A 71 -44.58 24.03 -59.04
C ASP A 71 -44.92 23.37 -57.69
N GLY A 72 -44.82 24.21 -56.63
CA GLY A 72 -45.80 24.22 -55.54
C GLY A 72 -45.32 24.60 -54.12
N ARG A 73 -45.13 25.90 -53.83
CA ARG A 73 -45.28 26.61 -52.53
C ARG A 73 -44.65 26.06 -51.22
N ALA A 74 -43.65 26.83 -50.76
CA ALA A 74 -43.40 27.32 -49.39
C ALA A 74 -43.92 26.55 -48.14
N SER A 75 -43.00 26.00 -47.34
CA SER A 75 -42.72 26.42 -45.95
C SER A 75 -41.66 25.53 -45.28
N THR A 76 -40.95 26.16 -44.35
CA THR A 76 -39.90 25.73 -43.40
C THR A 76 -39.83 24.29 -42.89
N SER A 77 -38.61 23.93 -42.43
CA SER A 77 -38.21 22.98 -41.37
C SER A 77 -37.69 21.57 -41.73
N ASP A 78 -36.41 21.41 -41.38
CA ASP A 78 -35.74 20.31 -40.69
C ASP A 78 -35.31 19.01 -41.38
N GLU A 79 -34.00 18.80 -41.29
CA GLU A 79 -33.21 17.60 -41.58
C GLU A 79 -33.80 16.34 -40.95
N LYS A 80 -33.91 15.28 -41.76
CA LYS A 80 -33.85 13.89 -41.29
C LYS A 80 -32.77 13.16 -42.07
N ALA A 81 -31.54 13.21 -41.54
CA ALA A 81 -30.54 12.20 -41.82
C ALA A 81 -30.98 10.90 -41.11
N GLY A 82 -31.11 9.82 -41.88
CA GLY A 82 -31.50 8.51 -41.39
C GLY A 82 -30.50 7.96 -40.37
N ASP A 83 -31.02 7.70 -39.19
CA ASP A 83 -30.41 7.01 -38.06
C ASP A 83 -29.97 5.60 -38.49
N LYS A 84 -28.66 5.38 -38.64
CA LYS A 84 -28.08 4.03 -38.63
C LYS A 84 -27.93 3.63 -37.17
N PRO A 85 -28.57 2.55 -36.69
CA PRO A 85 -28.34 2.08 -35.34
C PRO A 85 -26.85 1.80 -35.17
N ALA A 86 -26.27 2.34 -34.11
CA ALA A 86 -24.92 2.03 -33.67
C ALA A 86 -24.80 0.49 -33.59
N GLU A 87 -23.84 -0.07 -34.34
CA GLU A 87 -23.45 -1.47 -34.18
C GLU A 87 -23.16 -1.70 -32.70
N GLU A 88 -23.92 -2.62 -32.10
CA GLU A 88 -23.58 -3.16 -30.80
C GLU A 88 -22.21 -3.84 -30.96
N ASP A 89 -21.16 -3.25 -30.38
CA ASP A 89 -19.92 -3.95 -30.06
C ASP A 89 -20.29 -5.12 -29.12
N ASP A 90 -20.73 -6.24 -29.71
CA ASP A 90 -20.71 -7.55 -29.07
C ASP A 90 -19.24 -7.89 -28.85
N ASP A 91 -18.76 -7.62 -27.63
CA ASP A 91 -17.48 -8.12 -27.11
C ASP A 91 -17.44 -9.64 -27.40
N ASP A 92 -16.66 -10.07 -28.40
CA ASP A 92 -16.55 -11.46 -28.83
C ASP A 92 -16.13 -12.36 -27.64
N GLU A 93 -17.12 -12.94 -26.95
CA GLU A 93 -16.94 -13.70 -25.71
C GLU A 93 -16.03 -14.94 -25.91
N SER A 94 -15.81 -15.35 -27.16
CA SER A 94 -14.96 -16.49 -27.54
C SER A 94 -13.47 -16.30 -27.21
N LYS A 95 -13.03 -15.04 -27.05
CA LYS A 95 -11.63 -14.68 -26.75
C LYS A 95 -11.25 -14.86 -25.28
N TYR A 96 -12.22 -14.99 -24.38
CA TYR A 96 -12.00 -15.07 -22.94
C TYR A 96 -11.93 -16.52 -22.44
N LEU A 97 -11.21 -16.73 -21.33
CA LEU A 97 -11.16 -18.03 -20.67
C LEU A 97 -12.55 -18.36 -20.13
N SER A 98 -13.09 -19.54 -20.47
CA SER A 98 -14.40 -19.98 -20.01
C SER A 98 -14.32 -21.33 -19.26
N GLY A 99 -15.33 -21.58 -18.42
CA GLY A 99 -15.51 -22.83 -17.69
C GLY A 99 -14.40 -23.14 -16.67
N PHE A 100 -13.93 -24.38 -16.67
CA PHE A 100 -13.01 -24.94 -15.67
C PHE A 100 -11.67 -24.21 -15.58
N LYS A 101 -11.11 -23.78 -16.73
CA LYS A 101 -9.82 -23.06 -16.78
C LYS A 101 -9.89 -21.72 -16.06
N LEU A 102 -11.00 -21.00 -16.23
CA LEU A 102 -11.21 -19.72 -15.57
C LEU A 102 -11.36 -19.91 -14.05
N ALA A 103 -12.15 -20.90 -13.62
CA ALA A 103 -12.33 -21.18 -12.19
C ALA A 103 -11.01 -21.52 -11.49
N ILE A 104 -10.17 -22.37 -12.11
CA ILE A 104 -8.84 -22.71 -11.58
C ILE A 104 -7.95 -21.47 -11.53
N LEU A 105 -7.88 -20.69 -12.61
CA LEU A 105 -7.06 -19.48 -12.64
C LEU A 105 -7.48 -18.50 -11.54
N SER A 106 -8.77 -18.24 -11.40
CA SER A 106 -9.31 -17.39 -10.35
C SER A 106 -8.99 -17.90 -8.96
N LEU A 107 -9.09 -19.22 -8.72
CA LEU A 107 -8.70 -19.84 -7.46
C LEU A 107 -7.21 -19.59 -7.16
N GLY A 108 -6.32 -19.77 -8.13
CA GLY A 108 -4.90 -19.48 -7.96
C GLY A 108 -4.64 -18.01 -7.60
N LEU A 109 -5.32 -17.07 -8.27
CA LEU A 109 -5.17 -15.64 -7.93
C LEU A 109 -5.73 -15.30 -6.54
N CYS A 110 -6.84 -15.95 -6.14
CA CYS A 110 -7.39 -15.84 -4.78
C CYS A 110 -6.41 -16.40 -3.74
N LEU A 111 -5.82 -17.57 -3.98
CA LEU A 111 -4.81 -18.15 -3.09
C LEU A 111 -3.60 -17.25 -2.92
N THR A 112 -3.09 -16.64 -4.00
CA THR A 112 -1.99 -15.67 -3.90
C THR A 112 -2.38 -14.46 -3.05
N THR A 113 -3.58 -13.92 -3.27
CA THR A 113 -4.06 -12.75 -2.52
C THR A 113 -4.27 -13.10 -1.05
N PHE A 114 -4.79 -14.30 -0.77
CA PHE A 114 -4.92 -14.84 0.57
C PHE A 114 -3.57 -14.94 1.28
N VAL A 115 -2.54 -15.48 0.62
CA VAL A 115 -1.20 -15.62 1.19
C VAL A 115 -0.57 -14.27 1.54
N ILE A 116 -0.69 -13.27 0.65
CA ILE A 116 -0.19 -11.91 0.90
C ILE A 116 -0.90 -11.28 2.09
N ALA A 117 -2.23 -11.42 2.16
CA ALA A 117 -3.02 -10.86 3.23
C ALA A 117 -2.79 -11.61 4.55
N LEU A 118 -2.60 -12.93 4.49
CA LEU A 118 -2.29 -13.77 5.63
C LEU A 118 -0.94 -13.37 6.21
N ASP A 119 0.09 -13.25 5.37
CA ASP A 119 1.43 -12.82 5.77
C ASP A 119 1.45 -11.45 6.47
N ASN A 120 0.64 -10.49 5.99
CA ASN A 120 0.51 -9.17 6.59
C ASN A 120 -0.24 -9.17 7.93
N THR A 121 -1.14 -10.13 8.16
CA THR A 121 -2.01 -10.16 9.35
C THR A 121 -1.50 -11.12 10.43
N ILE A 122 -0.90 -12.25 10.04
CA ILE A 122 -0.39 -13.29 10.94
C ILE A 122 0.75 -12.77 11.82
N ILE A 123 1.56 -11.85 11.29
CA ILE A 123 2.73 -11.30 11.97
C ILE A 123 2.36 -10.56 13.26
N ALA A 124 1.21 -9.88 13.31
CA ALA A 124 0.77 -9.14 14.49
C ALA A 124 0.67 -10.02 15.75
N THR A 125 0.31 -11.30 15.57
CA THR A 125 0.24 -12.27 16.66
C THR A 125 1.57 -12.94 16.98
N ALA A 126 2.47 -13.05 15.99
CA ALA A 126 3.77 -13.70 16.14
C ALA A 126 4.87 -12.77 16.67
N ILE A 127 4.75 -11.45 16.45
CA ILE A 127 5.74 -10.42 16.84
C ILE A 127 6.27 -10.63 18.28
N PRO A 128 5.42 -10.75 19.31
CA PRO A 128 5.92 -10.85 20.69
C PRO A 128 6.83 -12.06 20.91
N LYS A 129 6.54 -13.19 20.26
CA LYS A 129 7.34 -14.41 20.36
C LYS A 129 8.63 -14.32 19.56
N ILE A 130 8.57 -13.78 18.34
CA ILE A 130 9.75 -13.55 17.48
C ILE A 130 10.77 -12.70 18.23
N THR A 131 10.29 -11.60 18.79
CA THR A 131 11.09 -10.66 19.55
C THR A 131 11.72 -11.29 20.79
N SER A 132 10.98 -12.15 21.51
CA SER A 132 11.51 -12.94 22.63
C SER A 132 12.64 -13.90 22.21
N VAL A 133 12.55 -14.49 21.02
CA VAL A 133 13.55 -15.45 20.52
C VAL A 133 14.84 -14.74 20.08
N PHE A 134 14.72 -13.60 19.41
CA PHE A 134 15.88 -12.84 18.93
C PHE A 134 16.45 -11.85 19.95
N ASN A 135 15.79 -11.67 21.09
CA ASN A 135 16.15 -10.70 22.12
C ASN A 135 16.31 -9.26 21.54
N SER A 136 15.46 -8.91 20.57
CA SER A 136 15.61 -7.72 19.72
C SER A 136 14.32 -6.91 19.72
N LEU A 137 13.99 -6.33 20.87
CA LEU A 137 12.74 -5.58 21.04
C LEU A 137 12.74 -4.23 20.34
N GLU A 138 13.94 -3.68 20.15
CA GLU A 138 14.16 -2.47 19.38
C GLU A 138 13.72 -2.63 17.92
N ASP A 139 13.65 -3.87 17.42
CA ASP A 139 13.32 -4.19 16.04
C ASP A 139 11.83 -4.49 15.79
N VAL A 140 10.98 -4.47 16.82
CA VAL A 140 9.54 -4.82 16.72
C VAL A 140 8.84 -4.01 15.62
N GLY A 141 9.10 -2.71 15.57
CA GLY A 141 8.51 -1.85 14.54
C GLY A 141 8.99 -2.20 13.13
N TRP A 142 10.22 -2.68 12.98
CA TRP A 142 10.78 -3.07 11.70
C TRP A 142 10.13 -4.32 11.11
N TYR A 143 9.58 -5.21 11.93
CA TYR A 143 8.97 -6.47 11.47
C TYR A 143 7.73 -6.26 10.61
N GLY A 144 6.87 -5.30 10.97
CA GLY A 144 5.74 -4.88 10.13
C GLY A 144 6.15 -3.85 9.08
N SER A 145 6.93 -2.84 9.48
CA SER A 145 7.23 -1.69 8.64
C SER A 145 8.09 -2.04 7.42
N SER A 146 9.05 -2.98 7.51
CA SER A 146 9.92 -3.34 6.36
C SER A 146 9.17 -3.98 5.18
N TYR A 147 8.14 -4.76 5.48
CA TYR A 147 7.24 -5.32 4.47
C TYR A 147 6.41 -4.23 3.80
N LEU A 148 5.80 -3.35 4.60
CA LEU A 148 4.99 -2.24 4.06
C LEU A 148 5.85 -1.20 3.34
N LEU A 149 7.08 -0.96 3.78
CA LEU A 149 8.07 -0.07 3.18
C LEU A 149 8.33 -0.47 1.73
N THR A 150 8.70 -1.73 1.50
CA THR A 150 9.02 -2.26 0.18
C THR A 150 7.76 -2.41 -0.67
N THR A 151 6.65 -2.86 -0.08
CA THR A 151 5.36 -2.94 -0.76
C THR A 151 4.92 -1.56 -1.27
N THR A 152 4.89 -0.55 -0.40
CA THR A 152 4.43 0.81 -0.73
C THR A 152 5.32 1.50 -1.75
N SER A 153 6.65 1.36 -1.61
CA SER A 153 7.61 2.03 -2.49
C SER A 153 7.64 1.45 -3.90
N LEU A 154 7.49 0.13 -4.05
CA LEU A 154 7.58 -0.55 -5.35
C LEU A 154 6.25 -0.68 -6.09
N GLN A 155 5.12 -0.59 -5.38
CA GLN A 155 3.80 -0.81 -5.95
C GLN A 155 3.47 0.09 -7.16
N PRO A 156 3.77 1.41 -7.17
CA PRO A 156 3.57 2.25 -8.35
C PRO A 156 4.42 1.82 -9.55
N SER A 157 5.66 1.40 -9.31
CA SER A 157 6.58 0.95 -10.35
C SER A 157 6.05 -0.29 -11.06
N PHE A 158 5.47 -1.24 -10.31
CA PHE A 158 4.90 -2.45 -10.89
C PHE A 158 3.69 -2.18 -11.80
N GLY A 159 2.93 -1.10 -11.59
CA GLY A 159 1.87 -0.70 -12.52
C GLY A 159 2.38 -0.46 -13.95
N LYS A 160 3.56 0.17 -14.08
CA LYS A 160 4.23 0.38 -15.37
C LYS A 160 4.88 -0.91 -15.87
N VAL A 161 5.48 -1.71 -14.99
CA VAL A 161 6.04 -3.01 -15.38
C VAL A 161 4.95 -3.88 -16.02
N TYR A 162 3.77 -4.01 -15.42
CA TYR A 162 2.65 -4.75 -16.02
C TYR A 162 2.18 -4.15 -17.36
N THR A 163 2.39 -2.86 -17.60
CA THR A 163 2.04 -2.21 -18.88
C THR A 163 3.04 -2.57 -20.00
N TYR A 164 4.34 -2.68 -19.71
CA TYR A 164 5.38 -2.89 -20.73
C TYR A 164 5.98 -4.31 -20.80
N PHE A 165 5.98 -5.06 -19.68
CA PHE A 165 6.51 -6.42 -19.56
C PHE A 165 5.41 -7.44 -19.32
N ASP A 166 5.55 -8.60 -19.96
CA ASP A 166 4.62 -9.74 -19.93
C ASP A 166 3.95 -9.97 -18.57
N VAL A 167 2.61 -10.08 -18.57
CA VAL A 167 1.84 -10.14 -17.31
C VAL A 167 2.18 -11.43 -16.59
N LYS A 168 2.27 -12.52 -17.36
CA LYS A 168 2.56 -13.86 -16.84
C LYS A 168 3.89 -13.91 -16.10
N TYR A 169 4.98 -13.51 -16.76
CA TYR A 169 6.32 -13.62 -16.17
C TYR A 169 6.55 -12.57 -15.07
N THR A 170 5.96 -11.37 -15.19
CA THR A 170 6.01 -10.36 -14.12
C THR A 170 5.30 -10.88 -12.85
N TYR A 171 4.12 -11.47 -13.00
CA TYR A 171 3.38 -12.03 -11.85
C TYR A 171 4.12 -13.21 -11.21
N LEU A 172 4.61 -14.16 -12.03
CA LEU A 172 5.33 -15.33 -11.53
C LEU A 172 6.65 -14.96 -10.85
N SER A 173 7.42 -14.01 -11.40
CA SER A 173 8.65 -13.54 -10.76
C SER A 173 8.36 -12.84 -9.44
N ALA A 174 7.32 -12.01 -9.35
CA ALA A 174 6.90 -11.40 -8.10
C ALA A 174 6.47 -12.45 -7.05
N LEU A 175 5.78 -13.52 -7.49
CA LEU A 175 5.36 -14.60 -6.60
C LEU A 175 6.57 -15.37 -6.06
N VAL A 176 7.56 -15.67 -6.91
CA VAL A 176 8.81 -16.30 -6.47
C VAL A 176 9.57 -15.41 -5.50
N ILE A 177 9.67 -14.09 -5.76
CA ILE A 177 10.31 -13.14 -4.83
C ILE A 177 9.60 -13.14 -3.47
N PHE A 178 8.27 -13.12 -3.48
CA PHE A 178 7.46 -13.20 -2.27
C PHE A 178 7.76 -14.48 -1.46
N GLU A 179 7.75 -15.64 -2.13
CA GLU A 179 8.01 -16.94 -1.48
C GLU A 179 9.45 -17.05 -0.96
N VAL A 180 10.44 -16.55 -1.71
CA VAL A 180 11.83 -16.47 -1.24
C VAL A 180 11.93 -15.61 0.02
N GLY A 181 11.25 -14.46 0.06
CA GLY A 181 11.15 -13.63 1.26
C GLY A 181 10.53 -14.40 2.44
N SER A 182 9.47 -15.17 2.18
CA SER A 182 8.83 -16.00 3.19
C SER A 182 9.76 -17.10 3.73
N ILE A 183 10.53 -17.76 2.87
CA ILE A 183 11.57 -18.74 3.25
C ILE A 183 12.63 -18.07 4.14
N ILE A 184 13.11 -16.87 3.78
CA ILE A 184 14.10 -16.14 4.57
C ILE A 184 13.53 -15.83 5.97
N CYS A 185 12.27 -15.38 6.06
CA CYS A 185 11.60 -15.18 7.35
C CYS A 185 11.48 -16.47 8.17
N ALA A 186 11.08 -17.56 7.54
CA ALA A 186 10.90 -18.86 8.20
C ALA A 186 12.24 -19.44 8.70
N ALA A 187 13.32 -19.26 7.93
CA ALA A 187 14.66 -19.72 8.24
C ALA A 187 15.50 -18.72 9.05
N ALA A 188 14.94 -17.55 9.41
CA ALA A 188 15.69 -16.48 10.04
C ALA A 188 16.33 -16.92 11.36
N THR A 189 17.64 -16.75 11.48
CA THR A 189 18.41 -17.03 12.71
C THR A 189 18.69 -15.77 13.52
N SER A 190 18.43 -14.59 12.95
CA SER A 190 18.64 -13.29 13.59
C SER A 190 17.54 -12.29 13.18
N SER A 191 17.36 -11.25 14.00
CA SER A 191 16.41 -10.17 13.72
C SER A 191 16.68 -9.44 12.40
N PRO A 192 17.93 -9.05 12.06
CA PRO A 192 18.21 -8.44 10.75
C PRO A 192 17.89 -9.34 9.57
N MET A 193 18.17 -10.64 9.67
CA MET A 193 17.81 -11.61 8.62
C MET A 193 16.29 -11.67 8.43
N PHE A 194 15.53 -11.65 9.52
CA PHE A 194 14.07 -11.60 9.47
C PHE A 194 13.56 -10.32 8.80
N ILE A 195 14.09 -9.15 9.16
CA ILE A 195 13.74 -7.84 8.55
C ILE A 195 14.04 -7.85 7.05
N ILE A 196 15.18 -8.40 6.62
CA ILE A 196 15.52 -8.53 5.20
C ILE A 196 14.52 -9.46 4.50
N GLY A 197 14.15 -10.59 5.12
CA GLY A 197 13.11 -11.48 4.58
C GLY A 197 11.78 -10.77 4.38
N ARG A 198 11.35 -9.95 5.35
CA ARG A 198 10.13 -9.12 5.25
C ARG A 198 10.21 -8.10 4.11
N ALA A 199 11.37 -7.47 3.93
CA ALA A 199 11.61 -6.54 2.83
C ALA A 199 11.54 -7.23 1.46
N VAL A 200 12.13 -8.43 1.32
CA VAL A 200 12.05 -9.23 0.09
C VAL A 200 10.61 -9.67 -0.19
N ALA A 201 9.90 -10.15 0.85
CA ALA A 201 8.50 -10.55 0.72
C ALA A 201 7.61 -9.37 0.28
N GLY A 202 7.78 -8.20 0.90
CA GLY A 202 7.04 -6.99 0.55
C GLY A 202 7.32 -6.50 -0.86
N ALA A 203 8.56 -6.65 -1.35
CA ALA A 203 8.90 -6.34 -2.73
C ALA A 203 8.15 -7.22 -3.75
N GLY A 204 7.98 -8.52 -3.45
CA GLY A 204 7.13 -9.40 -4.25
C GLY A 204 5.64 -9.04 -4.15
N ALA A 205 5.16 -8.82 -2.93
CA ALA A 205 3.76 -8.48 -2.64
C ALA A 205 3.28 -7.21 -3.38
N ALA A 206 4.17 -6.23 -3.58
CA ALA A 206 3.91 -4.98 -4.29
C ALA A 206 3.26 -5.18 -5.68
N ALA A 207 3.60 -6.28 -6.36
CA ALA A 207 3.14 -6.58 -7.72
C ALA A 207 1.97 -7.55 -7.77
N LEU A 208 1.74 -8.35 -6.73
CA LEU A 208 0.87 -9.52 -6.85
C LEU A 208 -0.62 -9.16 -6.87
N TYR A 209 -1.05 -8.21 -6.04
CA TYR A 209 -2.46 -7.80 -6.02
C TYR A 209 -2.86 -7.06 -7.31
N SER A 210 -2.06 -6.10 -7.74
CA SER A 210 -2.28 -5.38 -9.02
C SER A 210 -2.14 -6.31 -10.23
N GLY A 211 -1.22 -7.26 -10.18
CA GLY A 211 -1.08 -8.31 -11.18
C GLY A 211 -2.29 -9.24 -11.26
N GLY A 212 -2.86 -9.62 -10.12
CA GLY A 212 -4.09 -10.42 -10.06
C GLY A 212 -5.28 -9.71 -10.71
N MET A 213 -5.47 -8.43 -10.41
CA MET A 213 -6.50 -7.61 -11.08
C MET A 213 -6.24 -7.51 -12.59
N THR A 214 -4.99 -7.38 -13.00
CA THR A 214 -4.59 -7.32 -14.42
C THR A 214 -4.88 -8.64 -15.15
N ILE A 215 -4.53 -9.78 -14.55
CA ILE A 215 -4.79 -11.11 -15.12
C ILE A 215 -6.30 -11.34 -15.29
N ILE A 216 -7.11 -10.98 -14.29
CA ILE A 216 -8.58 -11.04 -14.40
C ILE A 216 -9.09 -10.14 -15.52
N GLY A 217 -8.52 -8.94 -15.65
CA GLY A 217 -8.82 -8.02 -16.75
C GLY A 217 -8.64 -8.68 -18.11
N PHE A 218 -7.59 -9.46 -18.32
CA PHE A 218 -7.37 -10.15 -19.60
C PHE A 218 -8.15 -11.46 -19.74
N SER A 219 -8.51 -12.10 -18.63
CA SER A 219 -9.08 -13.46 -18.64
C SER A 219 -10.60 -13.47 -18.63
N VAL A 220 -11.24 -12.40 -18.15
CA VAL A 220 -12.68 -12.35 -17.88
C VAL A 220 -13.35 -11.23 -18.69
N PRO A 221 -14.52 -11.49 -19.31
CA PRO A 221 -15.32 -10.45 -19.95
C PRO A 221 -15.70 -9.35 -18.96
N LEU A 222 -15.78 -8.10 -19.43
CA LEU A 222 -16.00 -6.92 -18.59
C LEU A 222 -17.17 -7.11 -17.60
N ARG A 223 -18.28 -7.69 -18.06
CA ARG A 223 -19.49 -8.01 -17.28
C ARG A 223 -19.28 -8.80 -16.02
N LYS A 224 -18.34 -9.75 -16.06
CA LYS A 224 -18.09 -10.69 -14.97
C LYS A 224 -16.91 -10.25 -14.10
N ARG A 225 -16.09 -9.29 -14.53
CA ARG A 225 -14.78 -8.97 -13.92
C ARG A 225 -14.82 -8.74 -12.42
N ALA A 226 -15.65 -7.86 -11.89
CA ALA A 226 -15.66 -7.57 -10.47
C ALA A 226 -16.38 -8.58 -9.58
N ILE A 227 -16.96 -9.68 -10.11
CA ILE A 227 -17.23 -10.83 -9.25
C ILE A 227 -15.86 -11.43 -8.86
N TYR A 228 -14.88 -11.37 -9.76
CA TYR A 228 -13.57 -11.99 -9.57
C TYR A 228 -12.50 -11.19 -8.80
N ILE A 229 -12.10 -9.93 -9.07
CA ILE A 229 -12.81 -8.77 -8.56
C ILE A 229 -12.98 -8.84 -7.03
N ALA A 230 -14.24 -8.80 -6.63
CA ALA A 230 -14.70 -8.98 -5.27
C ALA A 230 -14.14 -10.26 -4.64
N ALA A 231 -14.04 -11.38 -5.37
CA ALA A 231 -13.45 -12.61 -4.83
C ALA A 231 -11.98 -12.41 -4.41
N LEU A 232 -11.14 -11.73 -5.21
CA LEU A 232 -9.78 -11.37 -4.80
C LEU A 232 -9.79 -10.49 -3.54
N SER A 233 -10.57 -9.40 -3.56
CA SER A 233 -10.64 -8.48 -2.42
C SER A 233 -11.14 -9.16 -1.14
N SER A 234 -12.07 -10.11 -1.26
CA SER A 234 -12.62 -10.85 -0.12
C SER A 234 -11.57 -11.71 0.58
N MET A 235 -10.51 -12.12 -0.11
CA MET A 235 -9.40 -12.88 0.49
C MET A 235 -8.68 -12.06 1.56
N PHE A 236 -8.62 -10.73 1.46
CA PHE A 236 -8.10 -9.90 2.55
C PHE A 236 -8.99 -9.97 3.80
N GLY A 237 -10.31 -9.99 3.62
CA GLY A 237 -11.27 -10.18 4.71
C GLY A 237 -11.12 -11.55 5.36
N ILE A 238 -11.09 -12.62 4.57
CA ILE A 238 -10.89 -14.00 5.07
C ILE A 238 -9.54 -14.12 5.79
N ALA A 239 -8.46 -13.67 5.16
CA ALA A 239 -7.13 -13.71 5.75
C ALA A 239 -7.04 -12.88 7.03
N SER A 240 -7.75 -11.75 7.13
CA SER A 240 -7.79 -10.97 8.36
C SER A 240 -8.37 -11.78 9.52
N VAL A 241 -9.38 -12.63 9.30
CA VAL A 241 -9.94 -13.50 10.35
C VAL A 241 -9.04 -14.70 10.62
N VAL A 242 -8.57 -15.36 9.56
CA VAL A 242 -7.77 -16.60 9.64
C VAL A 242 -6.36 -16.33 10.18
N GLY A 243 -5.77 -15.17 9.87
CA GLY A 243 -4.41 -14.78 10.19
C GLY A 243 -4.11 -14.82 11.69
N PRO A 244 -4.81 -14.07 12.54
CA PRO A 244 -4.59 -14.11 13.97
C PRO A 244 -4.84 -15.48 14.61
N ILE A 245 -5.79 -16.26 14.09
CA ILE A 245 -6.11 -17.61 14.59
C ILE A 245 -4.95 -18.57 14.29
N LEU A 246 -4.54 -18.65 13.02
CA LEU A 246 -3.43 -19.49 12.61
C LEU A 246 -2.11 -19.02 13.22
N GLY A 247 -1.88 -17.71 13.26
CA GLY A 247 -0.70 -17.11 13.85
C GLY A 247 -0.56 -17.40 15.34
N GLY A 248 -1.65 -17.23 16.10
CA GLY A 248 -1.70 -17.63 17.50
C GLY A 248 -1.47 -19.12 17.69
N ALA A 249 -2.20 -19.97 16.96
CA ALA A 249 -2.08 -21.42 17.05
C ALA A 249 -0.67 -21.93 16.69
N PHE A 250 -0.05 -21.39 15.64
CA PHE A 250 1.32 -21.75 15.26
C PHE A 250 2.36 -21.23 16.24
N THR A 251 2.18 -20.01 16.74
CA THR A 251 3.10 -19.39 17.70
C THR A 251 3.08 -20.11 19.04
N ASP A 252 1.90 -20.53 19.50
CA ASP A 252 1.70 -21.14 20.81
C ASP A 252 1.98 -22.66 20.80
N ARG A 253 1.62 -23.40 19.74
CA ARG A 253 1.68 -24.88 19.72
C ARG A 253 2.82 -25.48 18.90
N LEU A 254 3.33 -24.76 17.89
CA LEU A 254 4.37 -25.26 16.98
C LEU A 254 5.63 -24.40 17.10
N SER A 255 5.75 -23.42 16.21
CA SER A 255 6.82 -22.44 16.15
C SER A 255 6.31 -21.29 15.30
N TRP A 256 6.67 -20.05 15.67
CA TRP A 256 6.34 -18.85 14.91
C TRP A 256 6.83 -18.92 13.45
N ARG A 257 7.81 -19.79 13.14
CA ARG A 257 8.31 -20.02 11.78
C ARG A 257 7.25 -20.59 10.84
N TRP A 258 6.28 -21.35 11.36
CA TRP A 258 5.20 -21.92 10.56
C TRP A 258 4.24 -20.86 9.99
N CYS A 259 4.22 -19.67 10.60
CA CYS A 259 3.50 -18.51 10.05
C CYS A 259 4.00 -18.12 8.65
N PHE A 260 5.22 -18.51 8.28
CA PHE A 260 5.82 -18.24 6.97
C PHE A 260 5.90 -19.49 6.10
N TRP A 261 6.14 -20.67 6.68
CA TRP A 261 6.12 -21.93 5.92
C TRP A 261 4.76 -22.24 5.29
N ILE A 262 3.65 -21.80 5.89
CA ILE A 262 2.31 -22.02 5.35
C ILE A 262 2.08 -21.31 4.00
N ASN A 263 2.83 -20.25 3.70
CA ASN A 263 2.67 -19.51 2.46
C ASN A 263 3.10 -20.35 1.25
N LEU A 264 4.16 -21.15 1.39
CA LEU A 264 4.79 -21.90 0.30
C LEU A 264 3.87 -22.91 -0.40
N PRO A 265 3.08 -23.76 0.30
CA PRO A 265 2.12 -24.64 -0.36
C PRO A 265 1.11 -23.88 -1.23
N PHE A 266 0.56 -22.78 -0.70
CA PHE A 266 -0.43 -21.98 -1.44
C PHE A 266 0.23 -21.24 -2.60
N GLY A 267 1.40 -20.63 -2.39
CA GLY A 267 2.18 -19.99 -3.43
C GLY A 267 2.61 -20.94 -4.54
N ALA A 268 3.00 -22.18 -4.21
CA ALA A 268 3.34 -23.20 -5.19
C ALA A 268 2.14 -23.61 -6.06
N VAL A 269 0.96 -23.78 -5.44
CA VAL A 269 -0.29 -24.05 -6.18
C VAL A 269 -0.62 -22.87 -7.09
N SER A 270 -0.58 -21.64 -6.58
CA SER A 270 -0.82 -20.43 -7.36
C SER A 270 0.16 -20.29 -8.53
N LEU A 271 1.44 -20.57 -8.30
CA LEU A 271 2.49 -20.52 -9.30
C LEU A 271 2.21 -21.53 -10.42
N ALA A 272 1.90 -22.78 -10.07
CA ALA A 272 1.55 -23.81 -11.04
C ALA A 272 0.29 -23.42 -11.84
N VAL A 273 -0.74 -22.94 -11.16
CA VAL A 273 -1.99 -22.51 -11.80
C VAL A 273 -1.75 -21.40 -12.81
N VAL A 274 -1.07 -20.31 -12.42
CA VAL A 274 -0.81 -19.19 -13.34
C VAL A 274 0.13 -19.62 -14.46
N PHE A 275 1.11 -20.49 -14.17
CA PHE A 275 2.04 -20.98 -15.19
C PHE A 275 1.34 -21.83 -16.27
N PHE A 276 0.42 -22.73 -15.90
CA PHE A 276 -0.22 -23.64 -16.86
C PHE A 276 -1.51 -23.09 -17.48
N PHE A 277 -2.29 -22.28 -16.74
CA PHE A 277 -3.63 -21.88 -17.17
C PHE A 277 -3.73 -20.44 -17.70
N PHE A 278 -2.75 -19.58 -17.39
CA PHE A 278 -2.72 -18.23 -17.96
C PHE A 278 -1.81 -18.17 -19.20
N THR A 279 -2.39 -17.70 -20.30
CA THR A 279 -1.67 -17.41 -21.54
C THR A 279 -1.45 -15.90 -21.62
N ASN A 280 -0.23 -15.50 -21.92
CA ASN A 280 0.13 -14.08 -21.96
C ASN A 280 -0.55 -13.43 -23.17
N PRO A 281 -1.33 -12.34 -22.99
CA PRO A 281 -1.98 -11.66 -24.10
C PRO A 281 -0.96 -10.97 -25.01
N GLU A 282 -1.24 -10.90 -26.31
CA GLU A 282 -0.45 -10.09 -27.26
C GLU A 282 -0.53 -8.61 -26.87
N ARG A 283 0.61 -7.94 -26.72
CA ARG A 283 0.65 -6.51 -26.37
C ARG A 283 1.02 -5.63 -27.53
N GLN A 284 0.45 -4.43 -27.50
CA GLN A 284 0.80 -3.30 -28.35
C GLN A 284 2.30 -2.94 -28.33
N TYR A 285 3.06 -3.28 -27.28
CA TYR A 285 4.50 -2.96 -27.18
C TYR A 285 5.41 -4.20 -27.22
N SER A 286 4.85 -5.40 -27.47
CA SER A 286 5.62 -6.67 -27.51
C SER A 286 6.62 -6.75 -28.66
N HIS A 287 6.50 -5.85 -29.64
CA HIS A 287 7.42 -5.76 -30.77
C HIS A 287 8.65 -4.88 -30.48
N LEU A 288 8.62 -4.07 -29.41
CA LEU A 288 9.74 -3.19 -29.07
C LEU A 288 10.87 -3.98 -28.38
N PRO A 289 12.15 -3.68 -28.65
CA PRO A 289 13.27 -4.28 -27.92
C PRO A 289 13.22 -3.91 -26.42
N VAL A 290 13.71 -4.82 -25.55
CA VAL A 290 13.66 -4.67 -24.08
C VAL A 290 14.24 -3.33 -23.60
N LYS A 291 15.30 -2.84 -24.27
CA LYS A 291 15.94 -1.55 -23.97
C LYS A 291 15.01 -0.35 -24.21
N GLU A 292 14.17 -0.40 -25.24
CA GLU A 292 13.18 0.66 -25.51
C GLU A 292 11.99 0.58 -24.56
N ARG A 293 11.55 -0.64 -24.19
CA ARG A 293 10.54 -0.83 -23.15
C ARG A 293 11.01 -0.28 -21.80
N LEU A 294 12.27 -0.52 -21.44
CA LEU A 294 12.84 -0.01 -20.20
C LEU A 294 12.94 1.52 -20.19
N LYS A 295 13.16 2.14 -21.37
CA LYS A 295 13.16 3.61 -21.55
C LYS A 295 11.76 4.23 -21.39
N HIS A 296 10.70 3.44 -21.56
CA HIS A 296 9.32 3.86 -21.32
C HIS A 296 8.86 3.67 -19.88
N ILE A 297 9.59 2.90 -19.08
CA ILE A 297 9.42 2.90 -17.63
C ILE A 297 10.09 4.15 -17.09
N ASP A 298 9.35 4.91 -16.29
CA ASP A 298 9.85 6.05 -15.54
C ASP A 298 10.76 5.56 -14.38
N MET A 299 11.92 5.01 -14.73
CA MET A 299 12.86 4.40 -13.79
C MET A 299 13.45 5.45 -12.84
N ALA A 300 13.72 6.65 -13.36
CA ALA A 300 14.18 7.76 -12.54
C ALA A 300 13.11 8.14 -11.50
N GLY A 301 11.85 8.35 -11.91
CA GLY A 301 10.76 8.63 -11.00
C GLY A 301 10.55 7.51 -9.97
N ALA A 302 10.60 6.25 -10.40
CA ALA A 302 10.53 5.09 -9.50
C ALA A 302 11.62 5.14 -8.43
N VAL A 303 12.89 5.32 -8.80
CA VAL A 303 14.02 5.39 -7.86
C VAL A 303 13.85 6.54 -6.87
N PHE A 304 13.52 7.74 -7.35
CA PHE A 304 13.32 8.90 -6.47
C PHE A 304 12.13 8.70 -5.52
N LEU A 305 11.04 8.09 -5.99
CA LEU A 305 9.88 7.77 -5.16
C LEU A 305 10.25 6.74 -4.08
N ILE A 306 10.95 5.67 -4.45
CA ILE A 306 11.40 4.64 -3.50
C ILE A 306 12.30 5.26 -2.45
N CYS A 307 13.32 6.03 -2.85
CA CYS A 307 14.21 6.72 -1.93
C CYS A 307 13.46 7.69 -1.02
N ALA A 308 12.46 8.43 -1.54
CA ALA A 308 11.65 9.33 -0.74
C ALA A 308 10.86 8.57 0.34
N ILE A 309 10.09 7.54 -0.06
CA ILE A 309 9.27 6.76 0.87
C ILE A 309 10.15 6.04 1.91
N VAL A 310 11.29 5.50 1.50
CA VAL A 310 12.28 4.88 2.41
C VAL A 310 12.81 5.90 3.41
N SER A 311 13.18 7.11 2.96
CA SER A 311 13.67 8.17 3.86
C SER A 311 12.60 8.61 4.86
N LEU A 312 11.34 8.76 4.42
CA LEU A 312 10.23 9.14 5.28
C LEU A 312 9.97 8.08 6.37
N LEU A 313 9.88 6.81 5.97
CA LEU A 313 9.61 5.73 6.90
C LEU A 313 10.78 5.48 7.86
N LEU A 314 12.04 5.60 7.40
CA LEU A 314 13.22 5.58 8.28
C LEU A 314 13.18 6.69 9.33
N ALA A 315 12.86 7.92 8.93
CA ALA A 315 12.76 9.05 9.84
C ALA A 315 11.74 8.80 10.96
N LEU A 316 10.56 8.29 10.59
CA LEU A 316 9.47 8.00 11.53
C LEU A 316 9.75 6.77 12.39
N GLN A 317 10.50 5.80 11.88
CA GLN A 317 10.85 4.59 12.62
C GLN A 317 11.97 4.84 13.65
N TRP A 318 12.94 5.70 13.31
CA TRP A 318 14.04 6.04 14.20
C TRP A 318 13.72 7.17 15.17
N GLY A 319 13.00 8.19 14.71
CA GLY A 319 12.68 9.37 15.51
C GLY A 319 11.86 9.02 16.74
N GLY A 320 12.29 9.47 17.92
CA GLY A 320 11.59 9.27 19.19
C GLY A 320 11.71 7.87 19.80
N PHE A 321 12.36 6.94 19.11
CA PHE A 321 12.57 5.57 19.58
C PHE A 321 14.06 5.23 19.67
N THR A 322 14.74 5.11 18.52
CA THR A 322 16.18 4.80 18.44
C THR A 322 17.02 6.06 18.61
N TYR A 323 16.60 7.16 17.99
CA TYR A 323 17.27 8.45 18.05
C TYR A 323 16.29 9.53 18.50
N GLU A 324 16.78 10.50 19.27
CA GLU A 324 16.00 11.70 19.56
C GLU A 324 15.61 12.42 18.27
N TRP A 325 14.46 13.11 18.28
CA TRP A 325 13.99 13.89 17.13
C TRP A 325 14.96 15.01 16.72
N SER A 326 15.83 15.46 17.63
CA SER A 326 16.89 16.43 17.39
C SER A 326 18.10 15.86 16.65
N ASN A 327 18.20 14.53 16.53
CA ASN A 327 19.38 13.87 15.98
C ASN A 327 19.55 14.16 14.47
N SER A 328 20.80 14.38 14.07
CA SER A 328 21.16 14.69 12.67
C SER A 328 20.76 13.60 11.68
N LYS A 329 20.71 12.32 12.10
CA LYS A 329 20.26 11.22 11.25
C LYS A 329 18.78 11.33 10.89
N VAL A 330 17.92 11.66 11.87
CA VAL A 330 16.47 11.82 11.67
C VAL A 330 16.19 13.01 10.77
N TRP A 331 16.82 14.15 11.05
CA TRP A 331 16.72 15.35 10.19
C TRP A 331 17.29 15.12 8.79
N GLY A 332 18.40 14.38 8.67
CA GLY A 332 18.98 14.02 7.38
C GLY A 332 18.02 13.19 6.52
N THR A 333 17.34 12.20 7.12
CA THR A 333 16.33 11.40 6.42
C THR A 333 15.07 12.21 6.07
N LEU A 334 14.62 13.14 6.93
CA LEU A 334 13.50 14.03 6.61
C LEU A 334 13.84 14.99 5.46
N LEU A 335 15.01 15.63 5.51
CA LEU A 335 15.48 16.50 4.44
C LEU A 335 15.65 15.72 3.14
N GLY A 336 16.20 14.51 3.22
CA GLY A 336 16.30 13.57 2.10
C GLY A 336 14.94 13.26 1.50
N PHE A 337 13.91 12.99 2.32
CA PHE A 337 12.54 12.82 1.83
C PHE A 337 12.03 14.04 1.06
N PHE A 338 12.15 15.25 1.62
CA PHE A 338 11.67 16.48 0.96
C PHE A 338 12.41 16.77 -0.35
N LEU A 339 13.73 16.52 -0.41
CA LEU A 339 14.49 16.66 -1.66
C LEU A 339 14.06 15.61 -2.70
N MET A 340 14.01 14.33 -2.32
CA MET A 340 13.72 13.24 -3.24
C MET A 340 12.28 13.32 -3.76
N ILE A 341 11.31 13.70 -2.92
CA ILE A 341 9.93 13.90 -3.37
C ILE A 341 9.79 15.13 -4.26
N ALA A 342 10.53 16.22 -4.02
CA ALA A 342 10.53 17.39 -4.90
C ALA A 342 11.09 17.04 -6.28
N VAL A 343 12.19 16.29 -6.35
CA VAL A 343 12.77 15.79 -7.60
C VAL A 343 11.80 14.83 -8.30
N PHE A 344 11.15 13.93 -7.55
CA PHE A 344 10.12 13.04 -8.08
C PHE A 344 8.99 13.84 -8.73
N ILE A 345 8.41 14.82 -8.02
CA ILE A 345 7.33 15.67 -8.52
C ILE A 345 7.78 16.41 -9.80
N PHE A 346 8.99 16.97 -9.82
CA PHE A 346 9.54 17.61 -11.00
C PHE A 346 9.63 16.65 -12.20
N ILE A 347 10.10 15.41 -11.97
CA ILE A 347 10.15 14.37 -13.01
C ILE A 347 8.73 14.01 -13.50
N GLN A 348 7.76 13.89 -12.59
CA GLN A 348 6.37 13.59 -12.96
C GLN A 348 5.76 14.71 -13.81
N ILE A 349 5.98 15.98 -13.45
CA ILE A 349 5.53 17.14 -14.23
C ILE A 349 6.16 17.12 -15.63
N LYS A 350 7.48 16.89 -15.71
CA LYS A 350 8.21 16.92 -16.98
C LYS A 350 7.85 15.76 -17.91
N GLN A 351 7.56 14.57 -17.38
CA GLN A 351 7.24 13.39 -18.20
C GLN A 351 5.79 13.31 -18.67
N GLY A 352 4.87 14.07 -18.05
CA GLY A 352 3.46 14.12 -18.46
C GLY A 352 2.81 12.74 -18.47
N ASP A 353 2.29 12.31 -19.62
CA ASP A 353 1.61 11.01 -19.78
C ASP A 353 2.53 9.79 -19.64
N ARG A 354 3.85 9.98 -19.76
CA ARG A 354 4.84 8.91 -19.54
C ARG A 354 5.14 8.67 -18.06
N ALA A 355 4.81 9.63 -17.20
CA ALA A 355 5.08 9.60 -15.77
C ALA A 355 4.46 8.37 -15.08
N THR A 356 5.08 7.91 -14.00
CA THR A 356 4.56 6.83 -13.14
C THR A 356 3.17 7.16 -12.63
N ILE A 357 2.98 8.40 -12.18
CA ILE A 357 1.72 8.93 -11.68
C ILE A 357 1.36 10.19 -12.49
N PRO A 358 0.54 10.04 -13.55
CA PRO A 358 0.19 11.17 -14.41
C PRO A 358 -0.63 12.20 -13.63
N ILE A 359 -0.17 13.46 -13.58
CA ILE A 359 -0.83 14.55 -12.84
C ILE A 359 -2.27 14.77 -13.31
N ARG A 360 -2.57 14.46 -14.59
CA ARG A 360 -3.93 14.51 -15.13
C ARG A 360 -4.92 13.65 -14.34
N VAL A 361 -4.47 12.53 -13.77
CA VAL A 361 -5.32 11.62 -12.99
C VAL A 361 -5.75 12.28 -11.68
N PHE A 362 -4.87 13.07 -11.05
CA PHE A 362 -5.20 13.85 -9.86
C PHE A 362 -6.04 15.10 -10.14
N LYS A 363 -6.13 15.56 -11.39
CA LYS A 363 -7.08 16.63 -11.75
C LYS A 363 -8.53 16.16 -11.61
N GLN A 364 -8.79 14.85 -11.63
CA GLN A 364 -10.09 14.32 -11.31
C GLN A 364 -10.29 14.32 -9.79
N GLN A 365 -11.19 15.17 -9.32
CA GLN A 365 -11.45 15.39 -7.89
C GLN A 365 -11.74 14.09 -7.14
N THR A 366 -12.59 13.23 -7.70
CA THR A 366 -12.90 11.92 -7.11
C THR A 366 -11.66 11.04 -6.90
N VAL A 367 -10.67 11.07 -7.81
CA VAL A 367 -9.43 10.29 -7.66
C VAL A 367 -8.57 10.87 -6.55
N LEU A 368 -8.40 12.19 -6.50
CA LEU A 368 -7.64 12.86 -5.44
C LEU A 368 -8.24 12.57 -4.05
N VAL A 369 -9.56 12.75 -3.91
CA VAL A 369 -10.29 12.48 -2.67
C VAL A 369 -10.18 11.00 -2.30
N SER A 370 -10.31 10.08 -3.26
CA SER A 370 -10.15 8.64 -3.03
C SER A 370 -8.76 8.27 -2.51
N CYS A 371 -7.71 8.88 -3.07
CA CYS A 371 -6.33 8.68 -2.61
C CYS A 371 -6.14 9.17 -1.16
N VAL A 372 -6.50 10.43 -0.87
CA VAL A 372 -6.32 11.01 0.47
C VAL A 372 -7.16 10.28 1.51
N PHE A 373 -8.42 9.98 1.19
CA PHE A 373 -9.29 9.21 2.06
C PHE A 373 -8.74 7.82 2.34
N SER A 374 -8.26 7.11 1.32
CA SER A 374 -7.71 5.76 1.49
C SER A 374 -6.47 5.76 2.37
N ALA A 375 -5.60 6.77 2.24
CA ALA A 375 -4.45 6.93 3.13
C ALA A 375 -4.88 7.13 4.59
N LEU A 376 -5.82 8.05 4.84
CA LEU A 376 -6.30 8.35 6.19
C LEU A 376 -7.06 7.18 6.82
N LEU A 377 -7.96 6.54 6.06
CA LEU A 377 -8.72 5.39 6.52
C LEU A 377 -7.79 4.22 6.82
N SER A 378 -6.83 3.94 5.95
CA SER A 378 -5.81 2.92 6.17
C SER A 378 -4.99 3.23 7.43
N MET A 379 -4.62 4.50 7.63
CA MET A 379 -3.87 4.90 8.83
C MET A 379 -4.64 4.60 10.12
N ALA A 380 -5.95 4.87 10.15
CA ALA A 380 -6.80 4.52 11.28
C ALA A 380 -6.98 3.00 11.45
N LEU A 381 -7.20 2.27 10.35
CA LEU A 381 -7.42 0.82 10.36
C LEU A 381 -6.19 0.07 10.88
N TYR A 382 -5.01 0.35 10.33
CA TYR A 382 -3.77 -0.32 10.72
C TYR A 382 -3.37 -0.02 12.16
N THR A 383 -3.71 1.16 12.68
CA THR A 383 -3.50 1.50 14.10
C THR A 383 -4.25 0.52 15.01
N HIS A 384 -5.53 0.24 14.73
CA HIS A 384 -6.28 -0.75 15.51
C HIS A 384 -5.77 -2.17 15.28
N ILE A 385 -5.52 -2.58 14.03
CA ILE A 385 -5.07 -3.95 13.71
C ILE A 385 -3.81 -4.33 14.49
N PHE A 386 -2.85 -3.40 14.65
CA PHE A 386 -1.59 -3.66 15.34
C PHE A 386 -1.67 -3.50 16.87
N TYR A 387 -2.41 -2.52 17.39
CA TYR A 387 -2.40 -2.18 18.82
C TYR A 387 -3.55 -2.80 19.63
N LEU A 388 -4.64 -3.24 18.99
CA LEU A 388 -5.72 -3.91 19.69
C LEU A 388 -5.29 -5.29 20.25
N PRO A 389 -4.49 -6.12 19.53
CA PRO A 389 -3.90 -7.32 20.12
C PRO A 389 -3.04 -7.05 21.36
N PHE A 390 -2.32 -5.92 21.37
CA PHE A 390 -1.48 -5.51 22.51
C PHE A 390 -2.34 -5.26 23.75
N TYR A 391 -3.55 -4.70 23.58
CA TYR A 391 -4.50 -4.52 24.68
C TYR A 391 -4.91 -5.87 25.26
N PHE A 392 -5.31 -6.83 24.43
CA PHE A 392 -5.73 -8.14 24.93
C PHE A 392 -4.58 -8.93 25.56
N GLN A 393 -3.38 -8.87 25.01
CA GLN A 393 -2.23 -9.60 25.56
C GLN A 393 -1.72 -8.98 26.86
N ALA A 394 -1.37 -7.69 26.85
CA ALA A 394 -0.79 -7.02 28.01
C ALA A 394 -1.82 -6.81 29.13
N ILE A 395 -2.98 -6.24 28.78
CA ILE A 395 -3.98 -5.79 29.76
C ILE A 395 -4.83 -6.96 30.25
N LYS A 396 -5.37 -7.76 29.32
CA LYS A 396 -6.20 -8.92 29.68
C LYS A 396 -5.39 -10.17 30.04
N GLY A 397 -4.09 -10.20 29.76
CA GLY A 397 -3.22 -11.33 30.09
C GLY A 397 -3.53 -12.57 29.27
N THR A 398 -3.98 -12.38 28.04
CA THR A 398 -4.38 -13.47 27.14
C THR A 398 -3.19 -13.98 26.33
N THR A 399 -3.25 -15.23 25.90
CA THR A 399 -2.28 -15.79 24.95
C THR A 399 -2.38 -15.12 23.57
N ALA A 400 -1.44 -15.40 22.68
CA ALA A 400 -1.51 -14.91 21.30
C ALA A 400 -2.74 -15.48 20.58
N GLU A 401 -3.06 -16.76 20.77
CA GLU A 401 -4.27 -17.42 20.27
C GLU A 401 -5.55 -16.71 20.75
N GLU A 402 -5.69 -16.52 22.07
CA GLU A 402 -6.88 -15.87 22.63
C GLU A 402 -7.01 -14.39 22.22
N SER A 403 -5.90 -13.67 22.11
CA SER A 403 -5.88 -12.29 21.63
C SER A 403 -6.38 -12.20 20.18
N GLY A 404 -5.90 -13.10 19.32
CA GLY A 404 -6.37 -13.22 17.94
C GLY A 404 -7.87 -13.55 17.85
N ILE A 405 -8.37 -14.44 18.71
CA ILE A 405 -9.81 -14.75 18.77
C ILE A 405 -10.62 -13.51 19.16
N ARG A 406 -10.12 -12.69 20.09
CA ARG A 406 -10.83 -11.49 20.57
C ARG A 406 -10.85 -10.35 19.55
N THR A 407 -9.92 -10.33 18.58
CA THR A 407 -9.92 -9.35 17.47
C THR A 407 -10.82 -9.73 16.30
N ILE A 408 -11.34 -10.97 16.27
CA ILE A 408 -12.28 -11.43 15.23
C ILE A 408 -13.50 -10.51 15.13
N ALA A 409 -14.01 -10.00 16.26
CA ALA A 409 -15.15 -9.09 16.27
C ALA A 409 -14.92 -7.83 15.40
N TYR A 410 -13.70 -7.31 15.40
CA TYR A 410 -13.30 -6.19 14.55
C TYR A 410 -13.21 -6.59 13.08
N LEU A 411 -12.53 -7.71 12.78
CA LEU A 411 -12.20 -8.11 11.41
C LEU A 411 -13.41 -8.67 10.65
N VAL A 412 -14.29 -9.41 11.33
CA VAL A 412 -15.55 -9.89 10.76
C VAL A 412 -16.50 -8.73 10.49
N SER A 413 -16.61 -7.76 11.40
CA SER A 413 -17.48 -6.60 11.18
C SER A 413 -17.01 -5.73 10.01
N ILE A 414 -15.68 -5.57 9.82
CA ILE A 414 -15.12 -4.94 8.62
C ILE A 414 -15.55 -5.70 7.36
N THR A 415 -15.34 -7.01 7.36
CA THR A 415 -15.61 -7.85 6.18
C THR A 415 -17.10 -7.82 5.82
N LEU A 416 -17.98 -8.10 6.78
CA LEU A 416 -19.43 -8.09 6.55
C LEU A 416 -19.94 -6.71 6.12
N SER A 417 -19.49 -5.64 6.77
CA SER A 417 -19.88 -4.28 6.40
C SER A 417 -19.43 -3.93 4.98
N SER A 418 -18.22 -4.30 4.59
CA SER A 418 -17.72 -4.04 3.24
C SER A 418 -18.55 -4.75 2.15
N ILE A 419 -19.01 -5.98 2.42
CA ILE A 419 -19.89 -6.74 1.52
C ILE A 419 -21.26 -6.07 1.41
N VAL A 420 -21.87 -5.74 2.55
CA VAL A 420 -23.20 -5.11 2.60
C VAL A 420 -23.18 -3.75 1.90
N ILE A 421 -22.16 -2.93 2.14
CA ILE A 421 -22.05 -1.60 1.56
C ILE A 421 -21.73 -1.68 0.07
N GLY A 422 -20.86 -2.61 -0.35
CA GLY A 422 -20.62 -2.90 -1.76
C GLY A 422 -21.91 -3.22 -2.52
N GLY A 423 -22.71 -4.16 -2.01
CA GLY A 423 -24.01 -4.51 -2.61
C GLY A 423 -25.03 -3.37 -2.55
N SER A 424 -25.04 -2.60 -1.45
CA SER A 424 -25.94 -1.46 -1.28
C SER A 424 -25.64 -0.35 -2.30
N ILE A 425 -24.38 -0.09 -2.60
CA ILE A 425 -23.97 0.87 -3.63
C ILE A 425 -24.46 0.44 -5.01
N THR A 426 -24.43 -0.86 -5.32
CA THR A 426 -24.98 -1.40 -6.57
C THR A 426 -26.48 -1.15 -6.69
N VAL A 427 -27.24 -1.36 -5.61
CA VAL A 427 -28.70 -1.19 -5.61
C VAL A 427 -29.11 0.29 -5.57
N VAL A 428 -28.49 1.10 -4.71
CA VAL A 428 -28.83 2.53 -4.56
C VAL A 428 -28.29 3.34 -5.73
N GLY A 429 -27.10 2.99 -6.21
CA GLY A 429 -26.41 3.65 -7.31
C GLY A 429 -25.56 4.84 -6.89
N TRP A 430 -25.52 5.27 -5.62
CA TRP A 430 -24.71 6.41 -5.17
C TRP A 430 -23.69 5.96 -4.13
N TYR A 431 -22.41 6.32 -4.30
CA TYR A 431 -21.34 5.85 -3.40
C TYR A 431 -20.93 6.87 -2.32
N ALA A 432 -21.09 8.17 -2.56
CA ALA A 432 -20.65 9.22 -1.63
C ALA A 432 -21.32 9.18 -0.24
N PRO A 433 -22.65 8.97 -0.11
CA PRO A 433 -23.30 8.91 1.21
C PRO A 433 -22.77 7.78 2.10
N PHE A 434 -22.45 6.62 1.52
CA PHE A 434 -21.87 5.50 2.26
C PHE A 434 -20.46 5.80 2.76
N MET A 435 -19.72 6.65 2.04
CA MET A 435 -18.38 7.08 2.42
C MET A 435 -18.41 7.99 3.65
N TRP A 436 -19.37 8.91 3.69
CA TRP A 436 -19.62 9.80 4.83
C TRP A 436 -20.06 8.99 6.04
N PHE A 437 -21.00 8.07 5.84
CA PHE A 437 -21.48 7.18 6.90
C PHE A 437 -20.34 6.33 7.46
N GLY A 438 -19.58 5.64 6.60
CA GLY A 438 -18.50 4.75 7.03
C GLY A 438 -17.43 5.47 7.84
N SER A 439 -16.95 6.63 7.35
CA SER A 439 -15.93 7.42 8.05
C SER A 439 -16.42 8.02 9.36
N ALA A 440 -17.66 8.52 9.42
CA ALA A 440 -18.26 9.03 10.66
C ALA A 440 -18.41 7.92 11.71
N VAL A 441 -18.98 6.78 11.33
CA VAL A 441 -19.15 5.62 12.21
C VAL A 441 -17.79 5.10 12.68
N PHE A 442 -16.78 5.10 11.82
CA PHE A 442 -15.44 4.67 12.21
C PHE A 442 -14.79 5.61 13.21
N ALA A 443 -14.93 6.93 13.05
CA ALA A 443 -14.43 7.91 14.00
C ALA A 443 -15.10 7.78 15.37
N ILE A 444 -16.41 7.53 15.42
CA ILE A 444 -17.12 7.25 16.66
C ILE A 444 -16.62 5.95 17.29
N GLY A 445 -16.51 4.87 16.53
CA GLY A 445 -16.00 3.59 17.02
C GLY A 445 -14.56 3.66 17.54
N ALA A 446 -13.68 4.39 16.84
CA ALA A 446 -12.33 4.69 17.30
C ALA A 446 -12.33 5.49 18.62
N GLY A 447 -13.24 6.48 18.73
CA GLY A 447 -13.47 7.25 19.95
C GLY A 447 -13.91 6.39 21.13
N MET A 448 -14.74 5.38 20.88
CA MET A 448 -15.16 4.43 21.91
C MET A 448 -14.00 3.53 22.33
N LEU A 449 -13.20 3.00 21.39
CA LEU A 449 -12.01 2.20 21.69
C LEU A 449 -10.97 2.95 22.53
N TYR A 450 -10.86 4.27 22.37
CA TYR A 450 -10.02 5.12 23.23
C TYR A 450 -10.46 5.13 24.71
N THR A 451 -11.73 4.82 25.01
CA THR A 451 -12.24 4.80 26.39
C THR A 451 -11.98 3.47 27.13
N LEU A 452 -11.29 2.51 26.50
CA LEU A 452 -10.99 1.22 27.11
C LEU A 452 -10.12 1.37 28.36
N LYS A 453 -10.53 0.67 29.43
CA LYS A 453 -9.83 0.62 30.72
C LYS A 453 -9.32 -0.79 30.99
N VAL A 454 -8.43 -0.92 31.96
CA VAL A 454 -7.93 -2.24 32.42
C VAL A 454 -9.08 -3.19 32.78
N GLY A 455 -10.09 -2.67 33.47
CA GLY A 455 -11.28 -3.41 33.91
C GLY A 455 -12.41 -3.57 32.89
N SER A 456 -12.28 -3.09 31.63
CA SER A 456 -13.41 -3.10 30.68
C SER A 456 -13.96 -4.52 30.42
N PRO A 457 -15.29 -4.74 30.56
CA PRO A 457 -15.91 -6.06 30.39
C PRO A 457 -16.00 -6.47 28.91
N ALA A 458 -16.28 -7.76 28.68
CA ALA A 458 -16.40 -8.37 27.34
C ALA A 458 -17.32 -7.59 26.39
N GLY A 459 -18.55 -7.31 26.82
CA GLY A 459 -19.53 -6.59 25.99
C GLY A 459 -19.04 -5.21 25.53
N GLN A 460 -18.22 -4.52 26.34
CA GLN A 460 -17.72 -3.18 26.01
C GLN A 460 -16.72 -3.25 24.85
N TRP A 461 -15.65 -4.05 24.98
CA TRP A 461 -14.64 -4.12 23.91
C TRP A 461 -15.12 -4.86 22.66
N ILE A 462 -16.09 -5.79 22.77
CA ILE A 462 -16.73 -6.40 21.59
C ILE A 462 -17.58 -5.37 20.86
N GLY A 463 -18.47 -4.66 21.56
CA GLY A 463 -19.35 -3.66 20.94
C GLY A 463 -18.58 -2.53 20.26
N TYR A 464 -17.50 -2.06 20.87
CA TYR A 464 -16.67 -0.99 20.30
C TYR A 464 -15.94 -1.45 19.03
N GLN A 465 -15.43 -2.70 19.03
CA GLN A 465 -14.84 -3.30 17.83
C GLN A 465 -15.86 -3.45 16.70
N VAL A 466 -17.08 -3.92 17.00
CA VAL A 466 -18.11 -4.07 15.96
C VAL A 466 -18.45 -2.72 15.34
N LEU A 467 -18.65 -1.67 16.15
CA LEU A 467 -18.97 -0.35 15.62
C LEU A 467 -17.82 0.22 14.77
N ALA A 468 -16.58 0.16 15.28
CA ALA A 468 -15.40 0.61 14.56
C ALA A 468 -15.21 -0.19 13.26
N GLY A 469 -15.40 -1.51 13.31
CA GLY A 469 -15.25 -2.37 12.15
C GLY A 469 -16.33 -2.15 11.09
N VAL A 470 -17.58 -1.92 11.49
CA VAL A 470 -18.66 -1.54 10.57
C VAL A 470 -18.31 -0.24 9.82
N GLY A 471 -17.85 0.79 10.53
CA GLY A 471 -17.45 2.04 9.91
C GLY A 471 -16.28 1.88 8.93
N ALA A 472 -15.22 1.17 9.36
CA ALA A 472 -14.07 0.90 8.52
C ALA A 472 -14.45 0.09 7.27
N GLY A 473 -15.21 -1.00 7.42
CA GLY A 473 -15.65 -1.85 6.32
C GLY A 473 -16.48 -1.09 5.29
N ALA A 474 -17.34 -0.17 5.73
CA ALA A 474 -18.12 0.68 4.85
C ALA A 474 -17.25 1.61 4.00
N GLY A 475 -16.12 2.10 4.54
CA GLY A 475 -15.23 3.02 3.84
C GLY A 475 -14.24 2.35 2.88
N VAL A 476 -13.78 1.13 3.16
CA VAL A 476 -12.61 0.53 2.47
C VAL A 476 -12.81 0.34 0.97
N GLN A 477 -14.00 -0.09 0.53
CA GLN A 477 -14.24 -0.42 -0.89
C GLN A 477 -14.61 0.79 -1.76
N ILE A 478 -15.13 1.85 -1.15
CA ILE A 478 -15.72 2.98 -1.88
C ILE A 478 -14.72 3.70 -2.79
N PRO A 479 -13.47 4.00 -2.38
CA PRO A 479 -12.48 4.65 -3.23
C PRO A 479 -12.23 3.92 -4.56
N PHE A 480 -12.21 2.58 -4.52
CA PHE A 480 -11.99 1.76 -5.72
C PHE A 480 -13.20 1.83 -6.66
N VAL A 481 -14.41 1.75 -6.12
CA VAL A 481 -15.65 1.88 -6.91
C VAL A 481 -15.78 3.29 -7.49
N ALA A 482 -15.50 4.32 -6.70
CA ALA A 482 -15.61 5.72 -7.12
C ALA A 482 -14.66 6.02 -8.29
N VAL A 483 -13.40 5.57 -8.21
CA VAL A 483 -12.43 5.73 -9.30
C VAL A 483 -12.89 5.02 -10.58
N GLN A 484 -13.46 3.83 -10.46
CA GLN A 484 -14.00 3.09 -11.61
C GLN A 484 -15.16 3.86 -12.31
N VAL A 485 -15.99 4.55 -11.54
CA VAL A 485 -17.13 5.33 -12.07
C VAL A 485 -16.67 6.55 -12.87
N VAL A 486 -15.59 7.22 -12.45
CA VAL A 486 -15.20 8.55 -12.97
C VAL A 486 -14.09 8.53 -14.01
N THR A 487 -13.38 7.42 -14.15
CA THR A 487 -12.23 7.29 -15.07
C THR A 487 -12.59 6.56 -16.35
N SER A 488 -11.80 6.80 -17.41
CA SER A 488 -11.90 6.05 -18.67
C SER A 488 -11.32 4.64 -18.50
N GLN A 489 -11.70 3.70 -19.37
CA GLN A 489 -11.12 2.34 -19.39
C GLN A 489 -9.58 2.35 -19.47
N LYS A 490 -9.00 3.37 -20.12
CA LYS A 490 -7.55 3.55 -20.25
C LYS A 490 -6.89 4.04 -18.96
N ASP A 491 -7.56 4.90 -18.20
CA ASP A 491 -7.00 5.52 -16.99
C ASP A 491 -7.34 4.76 -15.70
N MET A 492 -8.39 3.91 -15.71
CA MET A 492 -8.87 3.17 -14.55
C MET A 492 -7.77 2.35 -13.83
N PRO A 493 -6.90 1.59 -14.52
CA PRO A 493 -5.83 0.85 -13.85
C PRO A 493 -4.82 1.77 -13.15
N THR A 494 -4.47 2.90 -13.78
CA THR A 494 -3.53 3.89 -13.23
C THR A 494 -4.12 4.56 -11.99
N ALA A 495 -5.39 4.95 -12.04
CA ALA A 495 -6.06 5.60 -10.94
C ALA A 495 -6.25 4.64 -9.74
N ASN A 496 -6.60 3.37 -9.97
CA ASN A 496 -6.65 2.36 -8.91
C ASN A 496 -5.28 2.12 -8.28
N ALA A 497 -4.21 2.08 -9.09
CA ALA A 497 -2.85 1.97 -8.57
C ALA A 497 -2.46 3.15 -7.67
N CYS A 498 -2.92 4.37 -7.99
CA CYS A 498 -2.74 5.54 -7.14
C CYS A 498 -3.46 5.36 -5.80
N VAL A 499 -4.75 4.98 -5.81
CA VAL A 499 -5.53 4.75 -4.59
C VAL A 499 -4.88 3.69 -3.71
N MET A 500 -4.43 2.58 -4.32
CA MET A 500 -3.69 1.53 -3.62
C MET A 500 -2.38 2.03 -3.01
N PHE A 501 -1.59 2.81 -3.77
CA PHE A 501 -0.34 3.39 -3.26
C PHE A 501 -0.57 4.25 -2.01
N PHE A 502 -1.57 5.13 -2.05
CA PHE A 502 -1.92 5.97 -0.90
C PHE A 502 -2.48 5.15 0.27
N ASN A 503 -3.27 4.10 0.00
CA ASN A 503 -3.73 3.17 1.03
C ASN A 503 -2.56 2.48 1.74
N SER A 504 -1.61 1.92 0.98
CA SER A 504 -0.40 1.27 1.51
C SER A 504 0.46 2.27 2.29
N LEU A 505 0.64 3.48 1.75
CA LEU A 505 1.38 4.56 2.41
C LEU A 505 0.75 4.93 3.75
N GLY A 506 -0.57 5.09 3.81
CA GLY A 506 -1.29 5.35 5.06
C GLY A 506 -1.08 4.26 6.11
N GLY A 507 -1.13 3.00 5.70
CA GLY A 507 -0.87 1.85 6.57
C GLY A 507 0.57 1.82 7.09
N ALA A 508 1.55 2.07 6.20
CA ALA A 508 2.96 2.12 6.57
C ALA A 508 3.26 3.25 7.57
N LEU A 509 2.73 4.46 7.33
CA LEU A 509 2.90 5.61 8.23
C LEU A 509 2.21 5.39 9.58
N SER A 510 1.06 4.72 9.60
CA SER A 510 0.32 4.43 10.83
C SER A 510 1.16 3.71 11.87
N ILE A 511 1.86 2.65 11.47
CA ILE A 511 2.59 1.80 12.41
C ILE A 511 3.67 2.61 13.13
N SER A 512 4.48 3.37 12.37
CA SER A 512 5.56 4.18 12.94
C SER A 512 5.04 5.34 13.79
N ILE A 513 3.98 6.04 13.37
CA ILE A 513 3.39 7.14 14.16
C ILE A 513 2.74 6.59 15.44
N ALA A 514 1.95 5.53 15.35
CA ALA A 514 1.31 4.90 16.51
C ALA A 514 2.34 4.34 17.50
N GLN A 515 3.45 3.78 17.01
CA GLN A 515 4.57 3.33 17.84
C GLN A 515 5.22 4.49 18.59
N ASN A 516 5.46 5.60 17.90
CA ASN A 516 6.00 6.80 18.52
C ASN A 516 5.07 7.31 19.63
N ILE A 517 3.76 7.38 19.37
CA ILE A 517 2.78 7.81 20.37
C ILE A 517 2.80 6.83 21.56
N PHE A 518 2.76 5.53 21.30
CA PHE A 518 2.76 4.48 22.32
C PHE A 518 4.00 4.58 23.22
N VAL A 519 5.22 4.58 22.66
CA VAL A 519 6.47 4.56 23.45
C VAL A 519 6.67 5.87 24.21
N ASN A 520 6.42 7.03 23.58
CA ASN A 520 6.54 8.31 24.27
C ASN A 520 5.52 8.44 25.41
N THR A 521 4.33 7.85 25.26
CA THR A 521 3.33 7.82 26.33
C THR A 521 3.73 6.84 27.42
N LEU A 522 4.28 5.68 27.06
CA LEU A 522 4.76 4.68 28.02
C LEU A 522 5.85 5.25 28.93
N GLY A 523 6.81 5.98 28.37
CA GLY A 523 7.85 6.69 29.13
C GLY A 523 7.30 7.78 30.06
N LYS A 524 6.12 8.34 29.79
CA LYS A 524 5.47 9.37 30.62
C LYS A 524 4.53 8.79 31.67
N GLU A 525 3.82 7.71 31.36
CA GLU A 525 2.77 7.15 32.21
C GLU A 525 3.31 6.11 33.21
N ILE A 526 4.29 5.28 32.82
CA ILE A 526 4.85 4.27 33.74
C ILE A 526 5.43 4.90 35.02
N PRO A 527 6.24 5.98 34.97
CA PRO A 527 6.77 6.58 36.20
C PRO A 527 5.69 7.16 37.13
N LYS A 528 4.48 7.48 36.61
CA LYS A 528 3.36 8.02 37.41
C LYS A 528 2.64 6.93 38.21
N TYR A 529 2.48 5.74 37.64
CA TYR A 529 1.70 4.65 38.24
C TYR A 529 2.55 3.53 38.84
N ALA A 530 3.81 3.39 38.40
CA ALA A 530 4.79 2.43 38.91
C ALA A 530 6.15 3.15 39.13
N PRO A 531 6.24 4.04 40.13
CA PRO A 531 7.45 4.82 40.37
C PRO A 531 8.65 3.91 40.64
N GLY A 532 9.78 4.19 39.98
CA GLY A 532 11.01 3.41 40.09
C GLY A 532 11.12 2.22 39.13
N PHE A 533 10.08 1.90 38.34
CA PHE A 533 10.16 0.89 37.30
C PHE A 533 10.50 1.51 35.94
N ASP A 534 11.52 0.96 35.26
CA ASP A 534 11.94 1.49 33.96
C ASP A 534 10.96 1.07 32.85
N ALA A 535 10.33 2.07 32.23
CA ALA A 535 9.43 1.90 31.09
C ALA A 535 10.09 1.17 29.91
N ARG A 536 11.43 1.26 29.78
CA ARG A 536 12.19 0.56 28.75
C ARG A 536 12.14 -0.95 28.97
N ILE A 537 12.15 -1.44 30.21
CA ILE A 537 12.02 -2.87 30.51
C ILE A 537 10.68 -3.40 30.00
N ILE A 538 9.62 -2.60 30.07
CA ILE A 538 8.28 -2.96 29.60
C ILE A 538 8.20 -2.96 28.07
N ALA A 539 8.69 -1.89 27.44
CA ALA A 539 8.83 -1.84 25.98
C ALA A 539 9.67 -3.03 25.47
N ASN A 540 10.68 -3.41 26.25
CA ASN A 540 11.61 -4.51 26.01
C ASN A 540 11.12 -5.88 26.55
N ALA A 541 9.96 -6.02 27.15
CA ALA A 541 9.43 -7.36 27.47
C ALA A 541 8.46 -7.86 26.39
N GLY A 542 7.87 -6.92 25.65
CA GLY A 542 6.74 -7.20 24.77
C GLY A 542 5.44 -7.44 25.55
N ALA A 543 4.31 -7.30 24.86
CA ALA A 543 2.98 -7.33 25.49
C ALA A 543 2.68 -8.64 26.24
N THR A 544 3.15 -9.79 25.74
CA THR A 544 2.83 -11.11 26.29
C THR A 544 3.62 -11.46 27.56
N ASN A 545 4.88 -11.03 27.65
CA ASN A 545 5.75 -11.33 28.81
C ASN A 545 5.70 -10.25 29.88
N LEU A 546 4.92 -9.17 29.68
CA LEU A 546 4.79 -8.07 30.63
C LEU A 546 4.55 -8.55 32.07
N ARG A 547 3.63 -9.50 32.24
CA ARG A 547 3.26 -10.03 33.56
C ARG A 547 4.34 -10.87 34.23
N ASN A 548 5.31 -11.38 33.46
CA ASN A 548 6.40 -12.22 33.96
C ASN A 548 7.62 -11.39 34.39
N VAL A 549 7.79 -10.18 33.83
CA VAL A 549 8.93 -9.31 34.12
C VAL A 549 8.62 -8.25 35.18
N VAL A 550 7.35 -7.98 35.45
CA VAL A 550 6.92 -6.95 36.41
C VAL A 550 6.65 -7.62 37.77
N PRO A 551 7.26 -7.12 38.87
CA PRO A 551 6.93 -7.57 40.22
C PRO A 551 5.42 -7.43 40.51
N ALA A 552 4.83 -8.40 41.20
CA ALA A 552 3.39 -8.45 41.46
C ALA A 552 2.84 -7.17 42.11
N GLU A 553 3.64 -6.50 42.93
CA GLU A 553 3.29 -5.24 43.62
C GLU A 553 3.15 -4.05 42.66
N LEU A 554 3.95 -4.00 41.60
CA LEU A 554 3.96 -2.91 40.62
C LEU A 554 3.02 -3.20 39.43
N LEU A 555 2.58 -4.45 39.28
CA LEU A 555 1.79 -4.90 38.14
C LEU A 555 0.51 -4.07 37.91
N PRO A 556 -0.33 -3.74 38.90
CA PRO A 556 -1.52 -2.92 38.67
C PRO A 556 -1.20 -1.53 38.09
N GLY A 557 -0.15 -0.89 38.60
CA GLY A 557 0.30 0.42 38.13
C GLY A 557 0.88 0.36 36.71
N VAL A 558 1.69 -0.67 36.42
CA VAL A 558 2.22 -0.91 35.08
C VAL A 558 1.09 -1.17 34.08
N LEU A 559 0.08 -1.97 34.43
CA LEU A 559 -1.07 -2.23 33.56
C LEU A 559 -1.86 -0.96 33.26
N GLU A 560 -2.05 -0.06 34.22
CA GLU A 560 -2.72 1.22 33.96
C GLU A 560 -1.89 2.12 33.04
N GLY A 561 -0.59 2.28 33.30
CA GLY A 561 0.29 3.08 32.44
C GLY A 561 0.42 2.50 31.03
N TYR A 562 0.47 1.17 30.89
CA TYR A 562 0.46 0.49 29.60
C TYR A 562 -0.87 0.68 28.88
N ASN A 563 -2.01 0.55 29.58
CA ASN A 563 -3.32 0.77 29.01
C ASN A 563 -3.47 2.20 28.47
N ARG A 564 -3.05 3.20 29.24
CA ARG A 564 -3.02 4.61 28.82
C ARG A 564 -2.18 4.81 27.56
N SER A 565 -1.05 4.13 27.48
CA SER A 565 -0.17 4.19 26.31
C SER A 565 -0.81 3.60 25.06
N ILE A 566 -1.50 2.45 25.18
CA ILE A 566 -2.25 1.84 24.06
C ILE A 566 -3.39 2.76 23.61
N VAL A 567 -4.27 3.17 24.54
CA VAL A 567 -5.43 3.96 24.13
C VAL A 567 -5.02 5.33 23.58
N THR A 568 -3.93 5.92 24.07
CA THR A 568 -3.38 7.15 23.49
C THR A 568 -2.93 6.95 22.04
N ALA A 569 -2.40 5.78 21.68
CA ALA A 569 -2.10 5.46 20.28
C ALA A 569 -3.37 5.43 19.40
N PHE A 570 -4.54 5.07 19.94
CA PHE A 570 -5.81 5.12 19.22
C PHE A 570 -6.27 6.55 18.88
N ILE A 571 -5.69 7.60 19.48
CA ILE A 571 -5.93 8.99 19.06
C ILE A 571 -5.57 9.17 17.59
N LEU A 572 -4.55 8.48 17.08
CA LEU A 572 -4.20 8.52 15.66
C LEU A 572 -5.37 8.04 14.80
N ALA A 573 -6.03 6.94 15.19
CA ALA A 573 -7.18 6.42 14.48
C ALA A 573 -8.38 7.38 14.53
N ILE A 574 -8.63 8.02 15.68
CA ILE A 574 -9.68 9.04 15.82
C ILE A 574 -9.41 10.23 14.91
N ALA A 575 -8.21 10.81 14.99
CA ALA A 575 -7.85 12.00 14.23
C ALA A 575 -7.92 11.74 12.72
N THR A 576 -7.33 10.64 12.25
CA THR A 576 -7.29 10.32 10.82
C THR A 576 -8.65 9.93 10.26
N SER A 577 -9.48 9.18 11.00
CA SER A 577 -10.86 8.89 10.57
C SER A 577 -11.77 10.12 10.57
N ALA A 578 -11.62 11.04 11.54
CA ALA A 578 -12.33 12.32 11.54
C ALA A 578 -11.92 13.21 10.35
N ILE A 579 -10.63 13.31 10.05
CA ILE A 579 -10.14 14.02 8.85
C ILE A 579 -10.66 13.32 7.58
N ALA A 580 -10.66 11.98 7.55
CA ALA A 580 -11.19 11.22 6.43
C ALA A 580 -12.68 11.53 6.17
N PHE A 581 -13.47 11.72 7.23
CA PHE A 581 -14.86 12.17 7.11
C PHE A 581 -14.95 13.54 6.39
N PHE A 582 -14.19 14.54 6.83
CA PHE A 582 -14.20 15.85 6.15
C PHE A 582 -13.70 15.77 4.70
N VAL A 583 -12.66 14.97 4.44
CA VAL A 583 -12.17 14.72 3.07
C VAL A 583 -13.24 14.06 2.21
N SER A 584 -14.01 13.12 2.77
CA SER A 584 -15.07 12.42 2.04
C SER A 584 -16.22 13.33 1.62
N LEU A 585 -16.43 14.48 2.28
CA LEU A 585 -17.40 15.50 1.84
C LEU A 585 -17.02 16.12 0.49
N GLY A 586 -15.74 16.09 0.13
CA GLY A 586 -15.26 16.50 -1.20
C GLY A 586 -15.53 15.48 -2.31
N MET A 587 -16.13 14.33 -2.00
CA MET A 587 -16.41 13.29 -2.98
C MET A 587 -17.54 13.72 -3.93
N GLU A 588 -17.32 13.60 -5.25
CA GLU A 588 -18.37 13.89 -6.22
C GLU A 588 -19.51 12.87 -6.09
N GLN A 589 -20.74 13.37 -6.08
CA GLN A 589 -21.92 12.51 -6.14
C GLN A 589 -22.15 12.12 -7.60
N LYS A 590 -21.65 10.95 -8.00
CA LYS A 590 -21.92 10.37 -9.31
C LYS A 590 -22.62 9.03 -9.15
N SER A 591 -23.56 8.76 -10.05
CA SER A 591 -24.25 7.48 -10.02
C SER A 591 -23.44 6.38 -10.68
N VAL A 592 -23.47 5.21 -10.07
CA VAL A 592 -23.02 3.94 -10.63
C VAL A 592 -24.01 3.45 -11.71
N LYS A 593 -25.28 3.90 -11.66
CA LYS A 593 -26.33 3.54 -12.64
C LYS A 593 -26.20 4.38 -13.91
N GLY A 594 -26.27 3.74 -15.08
CA GLY A 594 -26.29 4.41 -16.39
C GLY A 594 -24.93 4.48 -17.11
N LYS A 595 -23.83 4.18 -16.42
CA LYS A 595 -22.63 3.68 -17.08
C LYS A 595 -22.75 2.15 -17.09
N LYS A 596 -22.23 1.45 -18.11
CA LYS A 596 -22.01 -0.01 -18.07
C LYS A 596 -20.95 -0.34 -17.00
N ILE A 597 -21.22 0.04 -15.75
CA ILE A 597 -20.60 -0.51 -14.55
C ILE A 597 -21.47 -1.71 -14.26
N GLU A 598 -21.33 -2.71 -15.12
CA GLU A 598 -21.69 -4.04 -14.66
C GLU A 598 -20.77 -4.26 -13.50
N LEU A 599 -21.28 -4.34 -12.27
CA LEU A 599 -20.79 -5.27 -11.25
C LEU A 599 -21.48 -5.22 -9.89
N GLY A 600 -21.74 -6.44 -9.40
CA GLY A 600 -21.70 -6.79 -7.97
C GLY A 600 -23.03 -6.79 -7.22
N GLY A 601 -23.96 -7.67 -7.61
CA GLY A 601 -25.12 -8.06 -6.80
C GLY A 601 -24.97 -9.50 -6.29
N ALA A 602 -25.30 -9.68 -5.01
CA ALA A 602 -25.18 -10.88 -4.19
C ALA A 602 -25.51 -12.22 -4.86
N ALA A 603 -24.74 -13.25 -4.51
CA ALA A 603 -25.17 -14.64 -4.43
C ALA A 603 -24.60 -15.25 -3.14
#